data_AF-A0A2K1P973-F1
#
_entry.id   AF-A0A2K1P973-F1
#
_cell.length_a   1.000
_cell.length_b   1.000
_cell.length_c   1.000
_cell.angle_alpha   90.00
_cell.angle_beta   90.00
_cell.angle_gamma   90.00
#
_symmetry.space_group_name_H-M   'P 1'
#
loop_
_entity.id
_entity.type
_entity.pdbx_description
1 polymer ?
#
loop_
_entity_poly.entity_id
_entity_poly.type
_entity_poly.pdbx_seq_one_letter_code
_entity_poly.pdbx_strand_id
1 'polypeptide(L)'
;MVNKIEKLKLTIKDEVERRFEEFKEIGQNGDELDLFCELSFCILTANWRAKGGIKAQKIITKEGFAYYSEKQLISKLREVGHRFPNTRSRYIVENRWIIGRLKNLLQKDISESRRFLVENIKGIGWKEASHFLRNVGREDVAILDKHIMRIIKNYNLVKEIPKPSWTEKKYTKFEKELRVLSKMVGEPLGKLDLYLWYMETGQIDK
;
A
#
# COMPACT_ATOMS: atom_id res chain seq x y z
N MET A 1 -19.84 -2.21 -13.48
CA MET A 1 -18.60 -2.46 -12.71
C MET A 1 -18.66 -3.82 -12.02
N VAL A 2 -19.64 -4.04 -11.14
CA VAL A 2 -19.87 -5.30 -10.40
C VAL A 2 -19.76 -6.54 -11.31
N ASN A 3 -20.54 -6.62 -12.39
CA ASN A 3 -20.49 -7.76 -13.32
C ASN A 3 -19.09 -8.02 -13.93
N LYS A 4 -18.24 -6.99 -14.09
CA LYS A 4 -16.86 -7.19 -14.58
C LYS A 4 -16.00 -7.83 -13.48
N ILE A 5 -16.16 -7.38 -12.24
CA ILE A 5 -15.42 -7.92 -11.09
C ILE A 5 -15.88 -9.35 -10.80
N GLU A 6 -17.18 -9.64 -10.85
CA GLU A 6 -17.70 -11.01 -10.70
C GLU A 6 -17.14 -11.97 -11.75
N LYS A 7 -17.00 -11.52 -13.01
CA LYS A 7 -16.33 -12.33 -14.03
C LYS A 7 -14.85 -12.56 -13.72
N LEU A 8 -14.14 -11.55 -13.22
CA LEU A 8 -12.74 -11.69 -12.82
C LEU A 8 -12.56 -12.61 -11.62
N LYS A 9 -13.50 -12.62 -10.67
CA LYS A 9 -13.49 -13.55 -9.54
C LYS A 9 -13.52 -15.01 -10.00
N LEU A 10 -14.13 -15.33 -11.14
CA LEU A 10 -14.11 -16.68 -11.69
C LEU A 10 -12.73 -17.09 -12.25
N THR A 11 -11.87 -16.13 -12.57
CA THR A 11 -10.59 -16.39 -13.26
C THR A 11 -9.36 -16.17 -12.41
N ILE A 12 -9.40 -15.23 -11.46
CA ILE A 12 -8.20 -14.77 -10.72
C ILE A 12 -8.36 -14.78 -9.21
N LYS A 13 -9.43 -15.38 -8.68
CA LYS A 13 -9.69 -15.36 -7.23
C LYS A 13 -8.61 -16.09 -6.45
N ASP A 14 -8.15 -17.24 -6.93
CA ASP A 14 -7.11 -18.01 -6.23
C ASP A 14 -5.79 -17.24 -6.15
N GLU A 15 -5.43 -16.49 -7.19
CA GLU A 15 -4.24 -15.62 -7.16
C GLU A 15 -4.41 -14.44 -6.21
N VAL A 16 -5.61 -13.85 -6.13
CA VAL A 16 -5.94 -12.79 -5.17
C VAL A 16 -5.86 -13.31 -3.75
N GLU A 17 -6.45 -14.47 -3.46
CA GLU A 17 -6.41 -15.11 -2.14
C GLU A 17 -4.97 -15.44 -1.74
N ARG A 18 -4.19 -16.05 -2.63
CA ARG A 18 -2.77 -16.36 -2.37
C ARG A 18 -1.96 -15.09 -2.07
N ARG A 19 -2.13 -14.02 -2.85
CA ARG A 19 -1.45 -12.74 -2.60
C ARG A 19 -1.91 -12.14 -1.27
N PHE A 20 -3.18 -12.28 -0.91
CA PHE A 20 -3.67 -11.76 0.36
C PHE A 20 -3.15 -12.58 1.55
N GLU A 21 -2.96 -13.88 1.40
CA GLU A 21 -2.34 -14.73 2.41
C GLU A 21 -0.86 -14.36 2.63
N GLU A 22 -0.12 -14.02 1.57
CA GLU A 22 1.23 -13.45 1.69
C GLU A 22 1.24 -12.17 2.55
N PHE A 23 0.21 -11.32 2.45
CA PHE A 23 0.08 -10.12 3.29
C PHE A 23 -0.23 -10.46 4.75
N LYS A 24 -1.10 -11.44 4.99
CA LYS A 24 -1.41 -11.90 6.35
C LYS A 24 -0.19 -12.50 7.03
N GLU A 25 0.60 -13.29 6.30
CA GLU A 25 1.83 -13.88 6.81
C GLU A 25 2.82 -12.82 7.29
N ILE A 26 3.01 -11.74 6.52
CA ILE A 26 3.87 -10.61 6.92
C ILE A 26 3.35 -9.96 8.21
N GLY A 27 2.04 -9.73 8.31
CA GLY A 27 1.44 -9.07 9.47
C GLY A 27 1.41 -9.92 10.74
N GLN A 28 1.22 -11.23 10.62
CA GLN A 28 1.06 -12.17 11.74
C GLN A 28 2.39 -12.72 12.22
N ASN A 29 3.25 -13.15 11.28
CA ASN A 29 4.46 -13.91 11.60
C ASN A 29 5.75 -13.13 11.31
N GLY A 30 5.69 -12.06 10.51
CA GLY A 30 6.83 -11.21 10.22
C GLY A 30 7.44 -10.57 11.48
N ASP A 31 8.77 -10.42 11.49
CA ASP A 31 9.48 -9.66 12.50
C ASP A 31 9.38 -8.14 12.25
N GLU A 32 9.95 -7.32 13.14
CA GLU A 32 9.93 -5.86 12.98
C GLU A 32 10.68 -5.38 11.73
N LEU A 33 11.67 -6.13 11.24
CA LEU A 33 12.39 -5.81 10.01
C LEU A 33 11.56 -6.17 8.77
N ASP A 34 10.79 -7.26 8.81
CA ASP A 34 9.84 -7.62 7.75
C ASP A 34 8.79 -6.52 7.58
N LEU A 35 8.21 -6.06 8.69
CA LEU A 35 7.26 -4.95 8.69
C LEU A 35 7.92 -3.65 8.21
N PHE A 36 9.14 -3.35 8.65
CA PHE A 36 9.85 -2.14 8.22
C PHE A 36 10.26 -2.19 6.74
N CYS A 37 10.57 -3.37 6.22
CA CYS A 37 10.82 -3.61 4.80
C CYS A 37 9.56 -3.31 3.97
N GLU A 38 8.38 -3.69 4.47
CA GLU A 38 7.11 -3.39 3.81
C GLU A 38 6.74 -1.91 3.88
N LEU A 39 6.99 -1.26 5.03
CA LEU A 39 6.82 0.19 5.16
C LEU A 39 7.76 0.94 4.19
N SER A 40 9.00 0.48 4.08
CA SER A 40 9.99 1.02 3.14
C SER A 40 9.51 0.85 1.70
N PHE A 41 8.93 -0.29 1.34
CA PHE A 41 8.31 -0.50 0.03
C PHE A 41 7.23 0.55 -0.28
N CYS A 42 6.32 0.83 0.65
CA CYS A 42 5.29 1.86 0.48
C CYS A 42 5.88 3.29 0.33
N ILE A 43 6.98 3.59 1.04
CA ILE A 43 7.72 4.85 0.87
C ILE A 43 8.27 4.95 -0.57
N LEU A 44 8.81 3.87 -1.13
CA LEU A 44 9.37 3.84 -2.48
C LEU A 44 8.28 3.91 -3.57
N THR A 45 7.15 3.22 -3.39
CA THR A 45 6.07 3.17 -4.39
C THR A 45 5.21 4.43 -4.43
N ALA A 46 5.42 5.37 -3.51
CA ALA A 46 4.87 6.72 -3.60
C ALA A 46 5.34 7.41 -4.89
N ASN A 47 4.45 7.44 -5.89
CA ASN A 47 4.73 7.86 -7.26
C ASN A 47 5.80 7.00 -7.94
N TRP A 48 5.79 5.69 -7.77
CA TRP A 48 6.64 4.77 -8.53
C TRP A 48 5.91 3.45 -8.81
N ARG A 49 6.45 2.62 -9.70
CA ARG A 49 5.79 1.36 -10.09
C ARG A 49 6.04 0.29 -9.04
N ALA A 50 5.03 -0.51 -8.71
CA ALA A 50 5.14 -1.62 -7.77
C ALA A 50 6.31 -2.56 -8.10
N LYS A 51 6.49 -2.91 -9.38
CA LYS A 51 7.64 -3.69 -9.87
C LYS A 51 9.01 -3.13 -9.47
N GLY A 52 9.15 -1.79 -9.48
CA GLY A 52 10.38 -1.13 -9.03
C GLY A 52 10.60 -1.33 -7.53
N GLY A 53 9.54 -1.15 -6.73
CA GLY A 53 9.57 -1.40 -5.28
C GLY A 53 9.91 -2.86 -4.96
N ILE A 54 9.32 -3.83 -5.68
CA ILE A 54 9.61 -5.25 -5.50
C ILE A 54 11.07 -5.55 -5.82
N LYS A 55 11.60 -4.98 -6.92
CA LYS A 55 13.02 -5.10 -7.27
C LYS A 55 13.92 -4.50 -6.18
N ALA A 56 13.54 -3.35 -5.61
CA ALA A 56 14.26 -2.73 -4.51
C ALA A 56 14.26 -3.59 -3.25
N GLN A 57 13.11 -4.15 -2.83
CA GLN A 57 13.02 -5.07 -1.69
C GLN A 57 13.94 -6.29 -1.85
N LYS A 58 14.00 -6.88 -3.05
CA LYS A 58 14.87 -8.03 -3.34
C LYS A 58 16.36 -7.71 -3.24
N ILE A 59 16.77 -6.51 -3.68
CA ILE A 59 18.19 -6.11 -3.71
C ILE A 59 18.67 -5.54 -2.38
N ILE A 60 17.82 -4.79 -1.69
CA ILE A 60 18.17 -4.10 -0.45
C ILE A 60 17.93 -5.00 0.77
N THR A 61 16.94 -5.89 0.72
CA THR A 61 16.50 -6.76 1.83
C THR A 61 16.01 -5.99 3.06
N LYS A 62 15.46 -6.71 4.03
CA LYS A 62 14.99 -6.12 5.28
C LYS A 62 16.15 -5.57 6.11
N GLU A 63 17.28 -6.28 6.13
CA GLU A 63 18.51 -5.86 6.81
C GLU A 63 19.10 -4.61 6.16
N GLY A 64 19.12 -4.51 4.83
CA GLY A 64 19.65 -3.31 4.19
C GLY A 64 18.77 -2.09 4.43
N PHE A 65 17.44 -2.21 4.40
CA PHE A 65 16.57 -1.08 4.77
C PHE A 65 16.79 -0.66 6.23
N ALA A 66 16.98 -1.61 7.14
CA ALA A 66 17.19 -1.35 8.56
C ALA A 66 18.58 -0.76 8.88
N TYR A 67 19.64 -1.18 8.17
CA TYR A 67 21.01 -0.94 8.64
C TYR A 67 21.95 -0.23 7.65
N TYR A 68 21.67 -0.23 6.35
CA TYR A 68 22.55 0.46 5.40
C TYR A 68 22.65 1.95 5.73
N SER A 69 23.82 2.55 5.53
CA SER A 69 23.95 4.01 5.56
C SER A 69 23.05 4.66 4.48
N GLU A 70 22.70 5.93 4.66
CA GLU A 70 21.94 6.67 3.64
C GLU A 70 22.63 6.62 2.27
N LYS A 71 23.96 6.74 2.24
CA LYS A 71 24.77 6.65 1.01
C LYS A 71 24.64 5.29 0.32
N GLN A 72 24.66 4.20 1.07
CA GLN A 72 24.43 2.85 0.53
C GLN A 72 23.03 2.70 -0.04
N LEU A 73 21.99 3.18 0.68
CA LEU A 73 20.62 3.17 0.18
C LEU A 73 20.47 4.00 -1.11
N ILE A 74 21.06 5.20 -1.16
CA ILE A 74 21.05 6.04 -2.37
C ILE A 74 21.64 5.28 -3.56
N SER A 75 22.79 4.63 -3.36
CA SER A 75 23.45 3.84 -4.41
C SER A 75 22.53 2.72 -4.90
N LYS A 76 21.94 1.95 -3.99
CA LYS A 76 21.02 0.85 -4.34
C LYS A 76 19.73 1.32 -5.00
N LEU A 77 19.16 2.43 -4.54
CA LEU A 77 17.98 3.03 -5.18
C LEU A 77 18.28 3.56 -6.58
N ARG A 78 19.49 4.06 -6.85
CA ARG A 78 19.92 4.41 -8.22
C ARG A 78 20.08 3.16 -9.10
N GLU A 79 20.67 2.10 -8.58
CA GLU A 79 20.86 0.81 -9.27
C GLU A 79 19.52 0.21 -9.75
N VAL A 80 18.46 0.34 -8.95
CA VAL A 80 17.11 -0.13 -9.32
C VAL A 80 16.30 0.89 -10.12
N GLY A 81 16.87 2.05 -10.46
CA GLY A 81 16.25 3.07 -11.30
C GLY A 81 15.20 3.94 -10.60
N HIS A 82 15.31 4.12 -9.28
CA HIS A 82 14.38 5.00 -8.57
C HIS A 82 14.64 6.47 -8.92
N ARG A 83 13.57 7.22 -9.23
CA ARG A 83 13.64 8.63 -9.66
C ARG A 83 14.00 9.64 -8.56
N PHE A 84 14.00 9.22 -7.30
CA PHE A 84 14.12 10.09 -6.12
C PHE A 84 14.98 9.41 -5.03
N PRO A 85 16.18 8.91 -5.38
CA PRO A 85 16.93 8.04 -4.49
C PRO A 85 17.35 8.78 -3.22
N ASN A 86 17.75 10.06 -3.31
CA ASN A 86 18.18 10.84 -2.15
C ASN A 86 17.04 11.02 -1.13
N THR A 87 15.91 11.59 -1.55
CA THR A 87 14.77 11.86 -0.67
C THR A 87 14.21 10.58 -0.04
N ARG A 88 14.10 9.49 -0.82
CA ARG A 88 13.54 8.24 -0.33
C ARG A 88 14.47 7.51 0.63
N SER A 89 15.78 7.50 0.37
CA SER A 89 16.76 6.98 1.33
C SER A 89 16.72 7.74 2.64
N ARG A 90 16.68 9.08 2.59
CA ARG A 90 16.58 9.91 3.79
C ARG A 90 15.33 9.56 4.62
N TYR A 91 14.15 9.47 3.99
CA TYR A 91 12.94 9.07 4.69
C TYR A 91 13.06 7.68 5.33
N ILE A 92 13.60 6.70 4.63
CA ILE A 92 13.80 5.36 5.19
C ILE A 92 14.71 5.42 6.42
N VAL A 93 15.85 6.11 6.35
CA VAL A 93 16.77 6.24 7.49
C VAL A 93 16.10 6.97 8.66
N GLU A 94 15.43 8.10 8.39
CA GLU A 94 14.71 8.88 9.40
C GLU A 94 13.58 8.10 10.06
N ASN A 95 13.00 7.09 9.39
CA ASN A 95 11.89 6.31 9.94
C ASN A 95 12.34 5.10 10.77
N ARG A 96 13.63 4.79 10.88
CA ARG A 96 14.13 3.60 11.61
C ARG A 96 13.76 3.56 13.08
N TRP A 97 13.44 4.70 13.70
CA TRP A 97 12.96 4.75 15.09
C TRP A 97 11.69 3.94 15.34
N ILE A 98 10.94 3.60 14.28
CA ILE A 98 9.71 2.80 14.40
C ILE A 98 9.99 1.30 14.54
N ILE A 99 11.21 0.84 14.23
CA ILE A 99 11.60 -0.56 14.41
C ILE A 99 11.50 -0.91 15.90
N GLY A 100 10.74 -1.96 16.22
CA GLY A 100 10.39 -2.35 17.59
C GLY A 100 9.00 -1.84 18.04
N ARG A 101 8.29 -1.10 17.19
CA ARG A 101 6.97 -0.53 17.48
C ARG A 101 5.90 -0.90 16.45
N LEU A 102 6.27 -1.49 15.31
CA LEU A 102 5.33 -1.77 14.23
C LEU A 102 4.33 -2.85 14.64
N LYS A 103 4.75 -3.91 15.36
CA LYS A 103 3.82 -4.94 15.84
C LYS A 103 2.74 -4.35 16.75
N ASN A 104 3.14 -3.49 17.69
CA ASN A 104 2.20 -2.82 18.59
C ASN A 104 1.27 -1.87 17.82
N LEU A 105 1.79 -1.18 16.80
CA LEU A 105 0.99 -0.34 15.93
C LEU A 105 -0.08 -1.16 15.19
N LEU A 106 0.21 -2.39 14.80
CA LEU A 106 -0.75 -3.28 14.17
C LEU A 106 -1.81 -3.82 15.16
N GLN A 107 -1.56 -3.87 16.47
CA GLN A 107 -2.59 -4.30 17.43
C GLN A 107 -3.72 -3.26 17.60
N LYS A 108 -3.49 -2.02 17.20
CA LYS A 108 -4.50 -0.95 17.21
C LYS A 108 -5.53 -1.12 16.11
N ASP A 109 -6.62 -0.36 16.19
CA ASP A 109 -7.60 -0.32 15.11
C ASP A 109 -7.01 0.33 13.84
N ILE A 110 -7.54 -0.04 12.67
CA ILE A 110 -7.05 0.42 11.37
C ILE A 110 -7.01 1.96 11.28
N SER A 111 -7.98 2.65 11.88
CA SER A 111 -8.04 4.11 11.82
C SER A 111 -6.93 4.74 12.64
N GLU A 112 -6.71 4.26 13.86
CA GLU A 112 -5.63 4.73 14.73
C GLU A 112 -4.26 4.42 14.13
N SER A 113 -4.02 3.18 13.67
CA SER A 113 -2.75 2.80 13.04
C SER A 113 -2.47 3.68 11.81
N ARG A 114 -3.49 3.89 10.97
CA ARG A 114 -3.37 4.72 9.76
C ARG A 114 -3.05 6.17 10.10
N ARG A 115 -3.76 6.77 11.06
CA ARG A 115 -3.53 8.16 11.47
C ARG A 115 -2.11 8.33 12.01
N PHE A 116 -1.67 7.42 12.88
CA PHE A 116 -0.31 7.44 13.41
C PHE A 116 0.74 7.41 12.29
N LEU A 117 0.58 6.52 11.29
CA LEU A 117 1.51 6.43 10.15
C LEU A 117 1.57 7.73 9.37
N VAL A 118 0.42 8.34 9.07
CA VAL A 118 0.33 9.60 8.31
C VAL A 118 0.98 10.76 9.03
N GLU A 119 0.84 10.82 10.36
CA GLU A 119 1.34 11.95 11.16
C GLU A 119 2.84 11.83 11.47
N ASN A 120 3.36 10.61 11.61
CA ASN A 120 4.69 10.39 12.18
C ASN A 120 5.72 9.83 11.20
N ILE A 121 5.31 9.16 10.12
CA ILE A 121 6.24 8.50 9.20
C ILE A 121 6.52 9.37 7.98
N LYS A 122 7.79 9.71 7.78
CA LYS A 122 8.22 10.55 6.65
C LYS A 122 7.97 9.85 5.33
N GLY A 123 7.37 10.57 4.38
CA GLY A 123 7.09 10.06 3.05
C GLY A 123 5.84 9.18 2.94
N ILE A 124 5.06 9.05 4.03
CA ILE A 124 3.78 8.33 4.06
C ILE A 124 2.63 9.34 4.15
N GLY A 125 1.72 9.30 3.16
CA GLY A 125 0.42 9.95 3.24
C GLY A 125 -0.69 8.92 3.47
N TRP A 126 -1.95 9.36 3.39
CA TRP A 126 -3.12 8.48 3.60
C TRP A 126 -3.12 7.25 2.69
N LYS A 127 -2.71 7.43 1.42
CA LYS A 127 -2.64 6.33 0.46
C LYS A 127 -1.54 5.34 0.83
N GLU A 128 -0.33 5.81 1.11
CA GLU A 128 0.79 4.94 1.49
C GLU A 128 0.56 4.24 2.83
N ALA A 129 -0.10 4.89 3.79
CA ALA A 129 -0.45 4.29 5.07
C ALA A 129 -1.48 3.15 4.88
N SER A 130 -2.52 3.40 4.10
CA SER A 130 -3.47 2.35 3.70
C SER A 130 -2.79 1.20 2.96
N HIS A 131 -1.84 1.52 2.07
CA HIS A 131 -1.07 0.54 1.31
C HIS A 131 -0.25 -0.37 2.23
N PHE A 132 0.47 0.21 3.18
CA PHE A 132 1.22 -0.54 4.18
C PHE A 132 0.29 -1.46 4.99
N LEU A 133 -0.81 -0.92 5.53
CA LEU A 133 -1.76 -1.68 6.33
C LEU A 133 -2.37 -2.86 5.54
N ARG A 134 -2.71 -2.67 4.27
CA ARG A 134 -3.19 -3.75 3.40
C ARG A 134 -2.11 -4.81 3.22
N ASN A 135 -0.88 -4.41 2.93
CA ASN A 135 0.23 -5.33 2.65
C ASN A 135 0.73 -6.10 3.88
N VAL A 136 0.26 -5.74 5.08
CA VAL A 136 0.42 -6.51 6.33
C VAL A 136 -0.89 -7.17 6.77
N GLY A 137 -1.83 -7.38 5.83
CA GLY A 137 -3.00 -8.24 6.00
C GLY A 137 -4.28 -7.53 6.47
N ARG A 138 -4.33 -6.20 6.56
CA ARG A 138 -5.57 -5.50 6.92
C ARG A 138 -6.54 -5.48 5.75
N GLU A 139 -7.67 -6.15 5.91
CA GLU A 139 -8.66 -6.34 4.84
C GLU A 139 -9.55 -5.11 4.61
N ASP A 140 -9.79 -4.30 5.62
CA ASP A 140 -10.81 -3.26 5.57
C ASP A 140 -10.27 -1.84 5.36
N VAL A 141 -9.32 -1.70 4.44
CA VAL A 141 -8.65 -0.43 4.12
C VAL A 141 -8.57 -0.23 2.61
N ALA A 142 -8.90 0.98 2.13
CA ALA A 142 -8.81 1.32 0.71
C ALA A 142 -7.49 2.03 0.37
N ILE A 143 -6.92 1.70 -0.79
CA ILE A 143 -5.74 2.38 -1.36
C ILE A 143 -6.21 3.34 -2.46
N LEU A 144 -6.52 4.58 -2.09
CA LEU A 144 -7.03 5.59 -3.02
C LEU A 144 -5.91 6.25 -3.84
N ASP A 145 -5.36 5.52 -4.79
CA ASP A 145 -4.36 6.02 -5.73
C ASP A 145 -5.00 6.67 -6.97
N LYS A 146 -4.19 7.19 -7.91
CA LYS A 146 -4.71 7.84 -9.12
C LYS A 146 -5.51 6.90 -10.03
N HIS A 147 -5.20 5.61 -10.03
CA HIS A 147 -5.88 4.61 -10.86
C HIS A 147 -7.25 4.27 -10.24
N ILE A 148 -7.29 4.00 -8.93
CA ILE A 148 -8.53 3.78 -8.20
C ILE A 148 -9.43 5.02 -8.27
N MET A 149 -8.90 6.23 -8.10
CA MET A 149 -9.69 7.45 -8.24
C MET A 149 -10.27 7.63 -9.65
N ARG A 150 -9.54 7.24 -10.69
CA ARG A 150 -10.04 7.21 -12.08
C ARG A 150 -11.15 6.17 -12.24
N ILE A 151 -10.99 4.98 -11.67
CA ILE A 151 -12.01 3.94 -11.69
C ILE A 151 -13.30 4.43 -10.99
N ILE A 152 -13.19 4.99 -9.78
CA ILE A 152 -14.33 5.54 -9.03
C ILE A 152 -15.07 6.60 -9.86
N LYS A 153 -14.33 7.48 -10.56
CA LYS A 153 -14.93 8.48 -11.46
C LYS A 153 -15.58 7.84 -12.71
N ASN A 154 -14.87 6.94 -13.40
CA ASN A 154 -15.33 6.35 -14.66
C ASN A 154 -16.60 5.49 -14.49
N TYR A 155 -16.81 4.94 -13.30
CA TYR A 155 -18.00 4.18 -12.96
C TYR A 155 -19.05 5.00 -12.20
N ASN A 156 -18.93 6.34 -12.21
CA ASN A 156 -19.87 7.28 -11.62
C ASN A 156 -20.16 7.04 -10.12
N LEU A 157 -19.19 6.47 -9.38
CA LEU A 157 -19.30 6.35 -7.92
C LEU A 157 -19.18 7.73 -7.25
N VAL A 158 -18.47 8.66 -7.87
CA VAL A 158 -18.37 10.05 -7.43
C VAL A 158 -18.48 11.01 -8.62
N LYS A 159 -19.12 12.16 -8.40
CA LYS A 159 -19.29 13.20 -9.44
C LYS A 159 -17.97 13.89 -9.79
N GLU A 160 -17.10 14.10 -8.79
CA GLU A 160 -15.84 14.83 -8.96
C GLU A 160 -14.71 14.23 -8.12
N ILE A 161 -13.49 14.30 -8.65
CA ILE A 161 -12.25 13.96 -7.94
C ILE A 161 -11.71 15.26 -7.32
N PRO A 162 -11.41 15.28 -6.01
CA PRO A 162 -10.96 16.49 -5.33
C PRO A 162 -9.55 16.88 -5.78
N LYS A 163 -9.20 18.16 -5.60
CA LYS A 163 -7.82 18.63 -5.71
C LYS A 163 -6.89 17.88 -4.73
N PRO A 164 -5.57 17.80 -4.99
CA PRO A 164 -4.65 16.79 -4.42
C PRO A 164 -4.41 16.81 -2.90
N SER A 165 -5.07 17.67 -2.13
CA SER A 165 -4.90 17.71 -0.68
C SER A 165 -5.81 16.69 0.01
N TRP A 166 -5.23 15.55 0.37
CA TRP A 166 -5.89 14.51 1.17
C TRP A 166 -5.91 14.90 2.65
N THR A 167 -7.09 15.20 3.16
CA THR A 167 -7.37 15.24 4.60
C THR A 167 -8.05 13.94 5.02
N GLU A 168 -8.04 13.62 6.32
CA GLU A 168 -8.76 12.46 6.86
C GLU A 168 -10.23 12.42 6.39
N LYS A 169 -10.93 13.54 6.53
CA LYS A 169 -12.34 13.68 6.14
C LYS A 169 -12.57 13.41 4.64
N LYS A 170 -11.66 13.87 3.78
CA LYS A 170 -11.75 13.59 2.34
C LYS A 170 -11.47 12.12 2.07
N TYR A 171 -10.38 11.59 2.60
CA TYR A 171 -9.95 10.21 2.34
C TYR A 171 -11.01 9.20 2.76
N THR A 172 -11.52 9.33 3.99
CA THR A 172 -12.58 8.48 4.54
C THR A 172 -13.90 8.61 3.76
N LYS A 173 -14.22 9.78 3.20
CA LYS A 173 -15.39 9.94 2.32
C LYS A 173 -15.27 9.07 1.07
N PHE A 174 -14.15 9.13 0.35
CA PHE A 174 -13.97 8.32 -0.86
C PHE A 174 -13.82 6.82 -0.56
N GLU A 175 -13.22 6.47 0.57
CA GLU A 175 -13.15 5.10 1.07
C GLU A 175 -14.56 4.53 1.33
N LYS A 176 -15.49 5.34 1.86
CA LYS A 176 -16.90 4.92 2.05
C LYS A 176 -17.60 4.62 0.73
N GLU A 177 -17.36 5.39 -0.33
CA GLU A 177 -17.93 5.11 -1.65
C GLU A 177 -17.39 3.79 -2.21
N LEU A 178 -16.09 3.53 -2.07
CA LEU A 178 -15.49 2.26 -2.49
C LEU A 178 -16.01 1.07 -1.64
N ARG A 179 -16.33 1.32 -0.38
CA ARG A 179 -16.89 0.33 0.55
C ARG A 179 -18.31 -0.11 0.15
N VAL A 180 -19.10 0.77 -0.47
CA VAL A 180 -20.39 0.38 -1.07
C VAL A 180 -20.16 -0.66 -2.17
N LEU A 181 -19.19 -0.42 -3.06
CA LEU A 181 -18.84 -1.38 -4.11
C LEU A 181 -18.32 -2.70 -3.52
N SER A 182 -17.45 -2.64 -2.51
CA SER A 182 -16.96 -3.82 -1.78
C SER A 182 -18.10 -4.69 -1.26
N LYS A 183 -19.13 -4.09 -0.65
CA LYS A 183 -20.33 -4.80 -0.20
C LYS A 183 -21.12 -5.43 -1.36
N MET A 184 -21.25 -4.74 -2.49
CA MET A 184 -21.97 -5.27 -3.66
C MET A 184 -21.27 -6.48 -4.30
N VAL A 185 -19.94 -6.52 -4.25
CA VAL A 185 -19.11 -7.60 -4.81
C VAL A 185 -18.85 -8.71 -3.79
N GLY A 186 -19.06 -8.45 -2.49
CA GLY A 186 -18.79 -9.40 -1.42
C GLY A 186 -17.30 -9.61 -1.15
N GLU A 187 -16.45 -8.60 -1.43
CA GLU A 187 -15.00 -8.67 -1.22
C GLU A 187 -14.55 -7.52 -0.30
N PRO A 188 -13.71 -7.77 0.72
CA PRO A 188 -13.13 -6.71 1.54
C PRO A 188 -12.34 -5.69 0.71
N LEU A 189 -12.24 -4.44 1.17
CA LEU A 189 -11.59 -3.35 0.44
C LEU A 189 -10.16 -3.69 -0.03
N GLY A 190 -9.39 -4.35 0.83
CA GLY A 190 -8.01 -4.73 0.54
C GLY A 190 -7.89 -5.76 -0.60
N LYS A 191 -8.86 -6.68 -0.73
CA LYS A 191 -8.95 -7.65 -1.83
C LYS A 191 -9.55 -7.01 -3.08
N LEU A 192 -10.60 -6.21 -2.91
CA LEU A 192 -11.21 -5.43 -4.00
C LEU A 192 -10.16 -4.62 -4.75
N ASP A 193 -9.23 -3.98 -4.04
CA ASP A 193 -8.12 -3.24 -4.66
C ASP A 193 -7.32 -4.09 -5.67
N LEU A 194 -7.03 -5.36 -5.37
CA LEU A 194 -6.30 -6.25 -6.28
C LEU A 194 -7.10 -6.54 -7.55
N TYR A 195 -8.41 -6.77 -7.44
CA TYR A 195 -9.28 -6.92 -8.61
C TYR A 195 -9.33 -5.66 -9.47
N LEU A 196 -9.43 -4.48 -8.84
CA LEU A 196 -9.47 -3.20 -9.54
C LEU A 196 -8.14 -2.91 -10.26
N TRP A 197 -7.01 -3.26 -9.64
CA TRP A 197 -5.70 -3.17 -10.26
C TRP A 197 -5.51 -4.14 -11.42
N TYR A 198 -6.02 -5.37 -11.29
CA TYR A 198 -5.99 -6.35 -12.36
C TYR A 198 -6.82 -5.88 -13.57
N MET A 199 -7.97 -5.23 -13.34
CA MET A 199 -8.76 -4.65 -14.42
C MET A 199 -8.00 -3.60 -15.26
N GLU A 200 -7.10 -2.84 -14.63
CA GLU A 200 -6.35 -1.78 -15.30
C GLU A 200 -5.05 -2.30 -15.94
N THR A 201 -4.39 -3.29 -15.31
CA THR A 201 -3.01 -3.70 -15.68
C THR A 201 -2.86 -5.14 -16.13
N GLY A 202 -3.86 -5.99 -15.89
CA GLY A 202 -3.79 -7.43 -16.10
C GLY A 202 -2.83 -8.16 -15.15
N GLN A 203 -2.41 -7.53 -14.05
CA GLN A 203 -1.41 -8.05 -13.12
C GLN A 203 -1.86 -7.91 -11.66
N ILE A 204 -1.50 -8.88 -10.83
CA ILE A 204 -1.65 -8.85 -9.38
C ILE A 204 -0.28 -8.58 -8.77
N ASP A 205 0.00 -7.30 -8.50
CA ASP A 205 1.17 -6.84 -7.75
C ASP A 205 0.78 -6.68 -6.26
N LYS A 206 1.46 -5.79 -5.53
CA LYS A 206 1.23 -5.56 -4.10
C LYS A 206 1.22 -4.09 -3.76
#